data_AF-A0A1G2HN23-F1
#
_entry.id   AF-A0A1G2HN23-F1
#
_cell.length_a   1.000
_cell.length_b   1.000
_cell.length_c   1.000
_cell.angle_alpha   90.00
_cell.angle_beta   90.00
_cell.angle_gamma   90.00
#
_symmetry.space_group_name_H-M   'P 1'
#
loop_
_entity.id
_entity.type
_entity.pdbx_description
1 polymer ?
#
loop_
_entity_poly.entity_id
_entity_poly.type
_entity_poly.pdbx_seq_one_letter_code
_entity_poly.pdbx_strand_id
1 'polypeptide(L)'
;MCGPASLKMVFDYYGIEKSEEEIAKLAGTTEDLGTDEEGIKKAVESLGFKIEIKNNSTFEDIEGFLNKKIPVMVNWFTRGRIDYDDSQVPDGHYSVVVGLDDEFIYLQDPEIGKLRKIERSDFMKVWFDFKGEYIKSNELIIRQIIAIFQ
;
A
#
# COMPACT_ATOMS: atom_id res chain seq x y z
N MET A 1 -2.87 4.56 -10.64
CA MET A 1 -3.44 4.73 -9.28
C MET A 1 -2.89 3.62 -8.39
N CYS A 2 -2.11 3.94 -7.36
CA CYS A 2 -1.40 2.95 -6.55
C CYS A 2 -2.32 2.08 -5.67
N GLY A 3 -3.35 2.68 -5.06
CA GLY A 3 -4.32 1.98 -4.21
C GLY A 3 -5.10 0.87 -4.96
N PRO A 4 -5.82 1.20 -6.05
CA PRO A 4 -6.60 0.22 -6.81
C PRO A 4 -5.72 -0.85 -7.46
N ALA A 5 -4.53 -0.48 -7.96
CA ALA A 5 -3.58 -1.44 -8.51
C ALA A 5 -3.03 -2.39 -7.43
N SER A 6 -2.74 -1.89 -6.22
CA SER A 6 -2.32 -2.72 -5.09
C SER A 6 -3.42 -3.68 -4.64
N LEU A 7 -4.66 -3.19 -4.53
CA LEU A 7 -5.82 -4.02 -4.24
C LEU A 7 -6.05 -5.08 -5.31
N LYS A 8 -5.87 -4.75 -6.59
CA LYS A 8 -5.95 -5.73 -7.67
C LYS A 8 -4.98 -6.88 -7.44
N MET A 9 -3.73 -6.60 -7.10
CA MET A 9 -2.74 -7.65 -6.80
C MET A 9 -3.17 -8.53 -5.61
N VAL A 10 -3.78 -7.94 -4.58
CA VAL A 10 -4.34 -8.69 -3.45
C VAL A 10 -5.53 -9.55 -3.86
N PHE A 11 -6.43 -9.03 -4.69
CA PHE A 11 -7.59 -9.79 -5.18
C PHE A 11 -7.20 -10.90 -6.14
N ASP A 12 -6.22 -10.67 -7.02
CA ASP A 12 -5.63 -11.70 -7.88
C ASP A 12 -5.05 -12.85 -7.03
N TYR A 13 -4.37 -12.54 -5.92
CA TYR A 13 -3.89 -13.54 -4.97
C TYR A 13 -5.02 -14.40 -4.37
N TYR A 14 -6.19 -13.80 -4.15
CA TYR A 14 -7.39 -14.50 -3.69
C TYR A 14 -8.22 -15.13 -4.81
N GLY A 15 -7.79 -15.05 -6.06
CA GLY A 15 -8.52 -15.59 -7.22
C GLY A 15 -9.76 -14.78 -7.61
N ILE A 16 -9.83 -13.51 -7.22
CA ILE A 16 -10.92 -12.59 -7.58
C ILE A 16 -10.49 -11.72 -8.75
N GLU A 17 -11.09 -11.95 -9.91
CA GLU A 17 -10.83 -11.18 -11.12
C GLU A 17 -11.62 -9.86 -11.12
N LYS A 18 -10.90 -8.74 -10.96
CA LYS A 18 -11.43 -7.38 -11.09
C LYS A 18 -10.42 -6.48 -11.80
N SER A 19 -10.92 -5.60 -12.67
CA SER A 19 -10.11 -4.56 -13.29
C SER A 19 -9.74 -3.47 -12.27
N GLU A 20 -8.63 -2.77 -12.50
CA GLU A 20 -8.25 -1.62 -11.66
C GLU A 20 -9.33 -0.53 -11.68
N GLU A 21 -10.03 -0.36 -12.80
CA GLU A 21 -11.11 0.62 -12.94
C GLU A 21 -12.33 0.27 -12.07
N GLU A 22 -12.72 -1.02 -12.02
CA GLU A 22 -13.79 -1.47 -11.12
C GLU A 22 -13.41 -1.25 -9.65
N ILE A 23 -12.16 -1.56 -9.29
CA ILE A 23 -11.67 -1.38 -7.92
C ILE A 23 -11.61 0.11 -7.57
N ALA A 24 -11.14 0.96 -8.47
CA ALA A 24 -11.11 2.41 -8.29
C ALA A 24 -12.51 2.98 -8.03
N LYS A 25 -13.53 2.49 -8.77
CA LYS A 25 -14.93 2.84 -8.55
C LYS A 25 -15.44 2.40 -7.17
N LEU A 26 -15.14 1.18 -6.75
CA LEU A 26 -15.51 0.68 -5.42
C LEU A 26 -14.86 1.51 -4.31
N ALA A 27 -13.58 1.84 -4.48
CA ALA A 27 -12.78 2.60 -3.53
C ALA A 27 -13.10 4.11 -3.54
N GLY A 28 -13.85 4.60 -4.51
CA GLY A 28 -14.12 6.05 -4.65
C GLY A 28 -12.86 6.85 -4.99
N THR A 29 -11.94 6.27 -5.76
CA THR A 29 -10.67 6.91 -6.12
C THR A 29 -10.91 8.13 -7.01
N THR A 30 -10.19 9.21 -6.75
CA THR A 30 -10.25 10.45 -7.54
C THR A 30 -8.87 10.83 -8.06
N GLU A 31 -8.81 11.62 -9.14
CA GLU A 31 -7.53 12.09 -9.69
C GLU A 31 -6.80 13.03 -8.72
N ASP A 32 -7.55 13.85 -7.97
CA ASP A 32 -6.98 14.88 -7.10
C ASP A 32 -6.44 14.33 -5.76
N LEU A 33 -7.12 13.34 -5.16
CA LEU A 33 -6.80 12.84 -3.81
C LEU A 33 -6.30 11.40 -3.80
N GLY A 34 -6.35 10.69 -4.92
CA GLY A 34 -6.04 9.27 -4.98
C GLY A 34 -7.05 8.41 -4.21
N THR A 35 -6.55 7.45 -3.44
CA THR A 35 -7.34 6.49 -2.65
C THR A 35 -6.85 6.49 -1.21
N ASP A 36 -7.71 6.87 -0.27
CA ASP A 36 -7.40 6.83 1.16
C ASP A 36 -7.73 5.47 1.79
N GLU A 37 -7.36 5.31 3.06
CA GLU A 37 -7.56 4.09 3.83
C GLU A 37 -9.04 3.67 3.94
N GLU A 38 -9.97 4.63 3.98
CA GLU A 38 -11.41 4.39 4.02
C GLU A 38 -11.94 3.91 2.67
N GLY A 39 -11.43 4.47 1.57
CA GLY A 39 -11.69 3.98 0.22
C GLY A 39 -11.20 2.55 0.02
N ILE A 40 -9.98 2.24 0.48
CA ILE A 40 -9.44 0.87 0.47
C ILE A 40 -10.36 -0.07 1.26
N LYS A 41 -10.72 0.31 2.50
CA LYS A 41 -11.63 -0.46 3.36
C LYS A 41 -12.97 -0.72 2.69
N LYS A 42 -13.61 0.32 2.16
CA LYS A 42 -14.90 0.21 1.47
C LYS A 42 -14.83 -0.77 0.30
N ALA A 43 -13.78 -0.70 -0.52
CA ALA A 43 -13.63 -1.61 -1.66
C ALA A 43 -13.47 -3.07 -1.20
N VAL A 44 -12.62 -3.31 -0.20
CA VAL A 44 -12.37 -4.64 0.36
C VAL A 44 -13.65 -5.23 0.98
N GLU A 45 -14.33 -4.48 1.84
CA GLU A 45 -15.55 -4.93 2.51
C GLU A 45 -16.71 -5.16 1.52
N SER A 46 -16.80 -4.36 0.45
CA SER A 46 -17.84 -4.54 -0.59
C SER A 46 -17.74 -5.87 -1.35
N LEU A 47 -16.56 -6.50 -1.33
CA LEU A 47 -16.30 -7.80 -1.94
C LEU A 47 -16.36 -8.96 -0.92
N GLY A 48 -16.80 -8.68 0.31
CA GLY A 48 -16.99 -9.69 1.36
C GLY A 48 -15.73 -10.07 2.13
N PHE A 49 -14.61 -9.38 1.88
CA PHE A 49 -13.39 -9.55 2.65
C PHE A 49 -13.42 -8.73 3.93
N LYS A 50 -12.58 -9.13 4.88
CA LYS A 50 -12.28 -8.37 6.09
C LYS A 50 -10.95 -7.67 5.94
N ILE A 51 -10.79 -6.60 6.69
CA ILE A 51 -9.62 -5.72 6.62
C ILE A 51 -9.20 -5.30 8.02
N GLU A 52 -7.89 -5.28 8.24
CA GLU A 52 -7.27 -4.69 9.42
C GLU A 52 -6.30 -3.60 8.95
N ILE A 53 -6.56 -2.36 9.38
CA ILE A 53 -5.70 -1.21 9.12
C ILE A 53 -5.01 -0.86 10.43
N LYS A 54 -3.68 -0.88 10.42
CA LYS A 54 -2.88 -0.64 11.63
C LYS A 54 -1.77 0.36 11.35
N ASN A 55 -1.76 1.43 12.15
CA ASN A 55 -0.67 2.41 12.20
C ASN A 55 0.34 2.03 13.28
N ASN A 56 1.53 2.63 13.23
CA ASN A 56 2.65 2.37 14.12
C ASN A 56 3.11 0.91 14.11
N SER A 57 2.97 0.25 12.98
CA SER A 57 3.31 -1.16 12.83
C SER A 57 4.82 -1.39 12.88
N THR A 58 5.20 -2.64 13.13
CA THR A 58 6.58 -3.12 13.06
C THR A 58 6.74 -4.16 11.94
N PHE A 59 7.98 -4.56 11.69
CA PHE A 59 8.23 -5.65 10.73
C PHE A 59 7.71 -6.99 11.24
N GLU A 60 7.67 -7.20 12.56
CA GLU A 60 7.10 -8.39 13.19
C GLU A 60 5.58 -8.46 12.99
N ASP A 61 4.89 -7.31 12.93
CA ASP A 61 3.47 -7.27 12.56
C ASP A 61 3.26 -7.79 11.13
N ILE A 62 4.09 -7.31 10.18
CA ILE A 62 4.06 -7.76 8.78
C ILE A 62 4.34 -9.27 8.72
N GLU A 63 5.40 -9.73 9.38
CA GLU A 63 5.79 -11.15 9.44
C GLU A 63 4.64 -12.02 9.99
N GLY A 64 3.96 -11.55 11.04
CA GLY A 64 2.82 -12.25 11.63
C GLY A 64 1.65 -12.49 10.67
N PHE A 65 1.39 -11.57 9.74
CA PHE A 65 0.40 -11.74 8.68
C PHE A 65 0.92 -12.62 7.54
N LEU A 66 2.16 -12.40 7.08
CA LEU A 66 2.76 -13.20 6.01
C LEU A 66 2.86 -14.69 6.37
N ASN A 67 3.20 -15.01 7.64
CA ASN A 67 3.22 -16.38 8.15
C ASN A 67 1.85 -17.07 8.10
N LYS A 68 0.77 -16.30 8.15
CA LYS A 68 -0.62 -16.77 7.99
C LYS A 68 -1.08 -16.76 6.53
N LYS A 69 -0.19 -16.45 5.59
CA LYS A 69 -0.48 -16.28 4.15
C LYS A 69 -1.51 -15.19 3.87
N ILE A 70 -1.56 -14.17 4.73
CA ILE A 70 -2.40 -13.00 4.58
C ILE A 70 -1.57 -11.92 3.84
N PRO A 71 -2.01 -11.43 2.68
CA PRO A 71 -1.34 -10.37 1.96
C PRO A 71 -1.45 -9.05 2.74
N VAL A 72 -0.34 -8.31 2.76
CA VAL A 72 -0.20 -7.06 3.49
C VAL A 72 0.15 -5.96 2.48
N MET A 73 -0.63 -4.88 2.48
CA MET A 73 -0.24 -3.63 1.83
C MET A 73 0.45 -2.72 2.84
N VAL A 74 1.42 -1.94 2.38
CA VAL A 74 2.07 -0.87 3.16
C VAL A 74 1.75 0.48 2.54
N ASN A 75 1.52 1.49 3.38
CA ASN A 75 1.49 2.90 2.97
C ASN A 75 2.83 3.56 3.31
N TRP A 76 3.51 4.11 2.30
CA TRP A 76 4.87 4.62 2.42
C TRP A 76 5.17 5.69 1.36
N PHE A 77 6.20 6.50 1.59
CA PHE A 77 6.65 7.52 0.65
C PHE A 77 7.63 6.92 -0.37
N THR A 78 7.26 6.89 -1.65
CA THR A 78 8.13 6.34 -2.71
C THR A 78 9.02 7.42 -3.30
N ARG A 79 10.24 7.04 -3.72
CA ARG A 79 11.10 7.90 -4.55
C ARG A 79 10.58 8.10 -5.99
N GLY A 80 9.49 7.43 -6.36
CA GLY A 80 8.97 7.41 -7.72
C GLY A 80 9.66 6.40 -8.64
N ARG A 81 9.35 6.51 -9.94
CA ARG A 81 10.02 5.77 -11.02
C ARG A 81 11.31 6.47 -11.44
N ILE A 82 12.17 5.72 -12.12
CA ILE A 82 13.44 6.27 -12.65
C ILE A 82 13.24 7.18 -13.86
N ASP A 83 12.09 7.08 -14.54
CA ASP A 83 11.74 7.88 -15.71
C ASP A 83 10.88 9.11 -15.38
N TYR A 84 10.73 9.43 -14.10
CA TYR A 84 10.08 10.67 -13.67
C TYR A 84 10.97 11.88 -14.01
N ASP A 85 10.34 12.96 -14.47
CA ASP A 85 10.99 14.24 -14.74
C ASP A 85 11.41 14.94 -13.44
N ASP A 86 12.39 15.83 -13.51
CA ASP A 86 12.92 16.59 -12.36
C ASP A 86 11.83 17.43 -11.66
N SER A 87 10.71 17.71 -12.32
CA SER A 87 9.55 18.39 -11.73
C SER A 87 8.67 17.52 -10.84
N GLN A 88 8.80 16.19 -10.91
CA GLN A 88 8.01 15.25 -10.11
C GLN A 88 8.63 15.07 -8.73
N VAL A 89 7.79 15.07 -7.69
CA VAL A 89 8.23 14.93 -6.31
C VAL A 89 7.83 13.57 -5.74
N PRO A 90 8.56 13.04 -4.75
CA PRO A 90 8.11 11.89 -3.95
C PRO A 90 6.71 12.13 -3.37
N ASP A 91 5.91 11.07 -3.31
CA ASP A 91 4.53 11.11 -2.83
C ASP A 91 4.16 9.84 -2.04
N GLY A 92 3.02 9.90 -1.34
CA GLY A 92 2.39 8.80 -0.64
C GLY A 92 1.99 7.68 -1.60
N HIS A 93 2.23 6.43 -1.19
CA HIS A 93 2.13 5.29 -2.09
C HIS A 93 1.77 3.99 -1.39
N TYR A 94 1.00 3.16 -2.10
CA TYR A 94 0.70 1.80 -1.67
C TYR A 94 1.50 0.78 -2.46
N SER A 95 1.99 -0.24 -1.77
CA SER A 95 2.58 -1.44 -2.39
C SER A 95 2.23 -2.69 -1.59
N VAL A 96 2.31 -3.86 -2.21
CA VAL A 96 2.03 -5.15 -1.55
C VAL A 96 3.34 -5.78 -1.09
N VAL A 97 3.43 -6.14 0.19
CA VAL A 97 4.55 -6.92 0.72
C VAL A 97 4.42 -8.36 0.26
N VAL A 98 5.43 -8.86 -0.46
CA VAL A 98 5.48 -10.25 -0.93
C VAL A 98 6.60 -11.06 -0.28
N GLY A 99 7.45 -10.41 0.50
CA GLY A 99 8.53 -11.04 1.23
C GLY A 99 9.13 -10.08 2.26
N LEU A 100 9.72 -10.67 3.29
CA LEU A 100 10.43 -9.99 4.37
C LEU A 100 11.50 -10.94 4.89
N ASP A 101 12.72 -10.43 5.07
CA ASP A 101 13.81 -11.15 5.74
C ASP A 101 14.48 -10.26 6.80
N ASP A 102 15.61 -10.69 7.35
CA ASP A 102 16.32 -9.97 8.41
C ASP A 102 16.86 -8.60 7.94
N GLU A 103 17.12 -8.43 6.64
CA GLU A 103 17.76 -7.24 6.09
C GLU A 103 16.81 -6.41 5.19
N PHE A 104 15.86 -7.05 4.51
CA PHE A 104 15.09 -6.45 3.42
C PHE A 104 13.58 -6.68 3.52
N ILE A 105 12.84 -5.69 3.03
CA ILE A 105 11.43 -5.82 2.64
C ILE A 105 11.32 -5.89 1.12
N TYR A 106 10.43 -6.76 0.63
CA TYR A 106 10.20 -6.98 -0.79
C TYR A 106 8.77 -6.56 -1.16
N LEU A 107 8.66 -5.53 -1.99
CA LEU A 107 7.40 -4.90 -2.35
C LEU A 107 7.09 -5.15 -3.82
N GLN A 108 5.96 -5.80 -4.09
CA GLN A 108 5.36 -5.75 -5.42
C GLN A 108 4.72 -4.37 -5.58
N ASP A 109 5.35 -3.54 -6.41
CA ASP A 109 5.04 -2.12 -6.50
C ASP A 109 4.30 -1.81 -7.83
N PRO A 110 3.06 -1.28 -7.76
CA PRO A 110 2.28 -0.96 -8.95
C PRO A 110 2.87 0.19 -9.78
N GLU A 111 3.68 1.05 -9.18
CA GLU A 111 4.32 2.18 -9.85
C GLU A 111 5.34 1.72 -10.90
N ILE A 112 6.17 0.73 -10.54
CA ILE A 112 7.23 0.21 -11.44
C ILE A 112 6.85 -1.12 -12.12
N GLY A 113 5.72 -1.71 -11.75
CA GLY A 113 5.25 -3.01 -12.25
C GLY A 113 6.20 -4.18 -11.95
N LYS A 114 7.05 -4.04 -10.92
CA LYS A 114 8.14 -4.96 -10.57
C LYS A 114 8.36 -4.97 -9.05
N LEU A 115 9.24 -5.86 -8.59
CA LEU A 115 9.65 -5.92 -7.20
C LEU A 115 10.63 -4.80 -6.85
N ARG A 116 10.37 -4.11 -5.74
CA ARG A 116 11.38 -3.34 -5.00
C ARG A 116 11.95 -4.21 -3.89
N LYS A 117 13.27 -4.16 -3.75
CA LYS A 117 14.01 -4.69 -2.61
C LYS A 117 14.59 -3.49 -1.87
N ILE A 118 14.19 -3.29 -0.61
CA ILE A 118 14.58 -2.11 0.19
C ILE A 118 15.12 -2.62 1.52
N GLU A 119 16.27 -2.08 1.96
CA GLU A 119 16.77 -2.37 3.30
C GLU A 119 15.73 -1.94 4.34
N ARG A 120 15.51 -2.75 5.37
CA ARG A 120 14.54 -2.46 6.44
C ARG A 120 14.84 -1.11 7.11
N SER A 121 16.11 -0.81 7.33
CA SER A 121 16.61 0.46 7.88
C SER A 121 16.22 1.66 7.02
N ASP A 122 16.29 1.53 5.69
CA ASP A 122 15.92 2.58 4.75
C ASP A 122 14.41 2.71 4.60
N PHE A 123 13.69 1.59 4.52
CA PHE A 123 12.24 1.60 4.47
C PHE A 123 11.65 2.30 5.70
N MET A 124 12.21 2.07 6.89
CA MET A 124 11.80 2.75 8.12
C MET A 124 11.87 4.28 8.04
N LYS A 125 12.76 4.85 7.22
CA LYS A 125 12.88 6.31 7.04
C LYS A 125 11.74 6.89 6.20
N VAL A 126 11.11 6.06 5.37
CA VAL A 126 10.06 6.46 4.41
C VAL A 126 8.73 5.75 4.65
N TRP A 127 8.62 4.95 5.72
CA TRP A 127 7.39 4.23 6.06
C TRP A 127 6.41 5.15 6.80
N PHE A 128 5.98 6.17 6.08
CA PHE A 128 4.99 7.14 6.49
C PHE A 128 4.28 7.69 5.25
N ASP A 129 3.17 8.38 5.50
CA ASP A 129 2.41 9.17 4.55
C ASP A 129 1.67 10.29 5.32
N PHE A 130 0.86 11.09 4.67
CA PHE A 130 0.01 12.09 5.31
C PHE A 130 -1.27 12.34 4.52
N LYS A 131 -2.30 12.82 5.22
CA LYS A 131 -3.57 13.20 4.56
C LYS A 131 -3.46 14.60 3.95
N GLY A 132 -4.12 14.79 2.81
CA GLY A 132 -4.22 16.08 2.13
C GLY A 132 -2.99 16.47 1.32
N GLU A 133 -3.00 17.67 0.76
CA GLU A 133 -1.98 18.15 -0.18
C GLU A 133 -0.64 18.51 0.48
N TYR A 134 -0.67 18.90 1.77
CA TYR A 134 0.50 19.34 2.51
C TYR A 134 0.57 18.68 3.88
N ILE A 135 1.79 18.40 4.33
CA ILE A 135 2.05 17.79 5.63
C ILE A 135 1.48 18.67 6.75
N LYS A 136 0.58 18.08 7.55
CA LYS A 136 0.21 18.59 8.87
C LYS A 136 0.52 17.53 9.92
N SER A 137 1.12 17.94 11.04
CA SER A 137 1.61 16.99 12.05
C SER A 137 0.52 16.08 12.64
N ASN A 138 -0.73 16.56 12.68
CA ASN A 138 -1.90 15.82 13.15
C ASN A 138 -2.54 14.91 12.07
N GLU A 139 -2.04 14.96 10.84
CA GLU A 139 -2.51 14.19 9.69
C GLU A 139 -1.46 13.17 9.21
N LEU A 140 -0.37 12.99 9.95
CA LEU A 140 0.67 12.00 9.67
C LEU A 140 0.15 10.58 9.84
N ILE A 141 0.40 9.75 8.84
CA ILE A 141 0.19 8.31 8.84
C ILE A 141 1.56 7.67 9.03
N ILE A 142 1.79 7.03 10.16
CA ILE A 142 3.09 6.44 10.48
C ILE A 142 2.98 4.92 10.43
N ARG A 143 3.84 4.28 9.64
CA ARG A 143 4.02 2.82 9.57
C ARG A 143 2.70 2.06 9.43
N GLN A 144 1.91 2.48 8.43
CA GLN A 144 0.62 1.87 8.19
C GLN A 144 0.79 0.57 7.39
N ILE A 145 0.09 -0.46 7.87
CA ILE A 145 -0.19 -1.68 7.12
C ILE A 145 -1.69 -1.83 6.94
N ILE A 146 -2.04 -2.54 5.87
CA ILE A 146 -3.41 -2.95 5.57
C ILE A 146 -3.35 -4.44 5.28
N ALA A 147 -3.87 -5.26 6.19
CA ALA A 147 -3.98 -6.70 6.04
C ALA A 147 -5.40 -7.07 5.60
N ILE A 148 -5.54 -7.89 4.56
CA ILE A 148 -6.84 -8.23 3.96
C ILE A 148 -7.03 -9.74 4.03
N PHE A 149 -8.14 -10.22 4.58
CA PHE A 149 -8.42 -11.64 4.83
C PHE A 149 -9.86 -12.02 4.47
N GLN A 150 -10.10 -13.30 4.18
CA GLN A 150 -11.43 -13.85 3.88
C GLN A 150 -12.28 -14.06 5.16
#